data_AF-A0A094ZTX8-F1
#
_entry.id   AF-A0A094ZTX8-F1
#
_cell.length_a   1.000
_cell.length_b   1.000
_cell.length_c   1.000
_cell.angle_alpha   90.00
_cell.angle_beta   90.00
_cell.angle_gamma   90.00
#
_symmetry.space_group_name_H-M   'P 1'
#
loop_
_entity.id
_entity.type
_entity.pdbx_description
1 polymer ?
#
loop_
_entity_poly.entity_id
_entity_poly.type
_entity_poly.pdbx_seq_one_letter_code
_entity_poly.pdbx_strand_id
1 'polypeptide(L)'
;MGIGFYIVAPSSILLSQSNAAERSYLTIGLFSVHMLILQYLQDLVFRQLAALRSGKNKNSDNLSEKKYYPPEGSMFYWVSCPHYILEISIYLSCQLFITPKWIPFSHILFFTICNQLCCIWLNHNWYKNNFPEWASKRAMLIPYQHRSVKQIQHVDYISRQSLQDRPINTSDCLLVQPLPLRRPDLVRETRRYFGCIFSAIQKG
;
A
#
# COMPACT_ATOMS: atom_id res chain seq x y z
N MET A 1 -11.19 7.55 -6.51
CA MET A 1 -11.18 8.13 -7.87
C MET A 1 -12.59 8.14 -8.43
N GLY A 2 -13.21 9.32 -8.57
CA GLY A 2 -14.63 9.45 -8.97
C GLY A 2 -14.85 9.36 -10.48
N ILE A 3 -16.12 9.32 -10.92
CA ILE A 3 -16.56 9.23 -12.33
C ILE A 3 -15.84 10.27 -13.24
N GLY A 4 -15.52 11.46 -12.72
CA GLY A 4 -14.84 12.51 -13.49
C GLY A 4 -13.46 12.12 -13.98
N PHE A 5 -12.72 11.30 -13.23
CA PHE A 5 -11.39 10.82 -13.65
C PHE A 5 -11.47 9.96 -14.93
N TYR A 6 -12.57 9.22 -15.11
CA TYR A 6 -12.78 8.29 -16.22
C TYR A 6 -12.97 9.00 -17.55
N ILE A 7 -13.54 10.21 -17.53
CA ILE A 7 -13.77 11.01 -18.73
C ILE A 7 -12.58 11.94 -18.97
N VAL A 8 -12.06 12.55 -17.90
CA VAL A 8 -10.99 13.54 -18.00
C VAL A 8 -9.66 12.92 -18.40
N ALA A 9 -9.29 11.74 -17.88
CA ALA A 9 -7.98 11.15 -18.20
C ALA A 9 -7.84 10.79 -19.70
N PRO A 10 -8.78 10.05 -20.34
CA PRO A 10 -8.72 9.81 -21.78
C PRO A 10 -8.82 11.09 -22.60
N SER A 11 -9.69 12.03 -22.19
CA SER A 11 -9.87 13.31 -22.89
C SER A 11 -8.61 14.17 -22.83
N SER A 12 -7.92 14.21 -21.70
CA SER A 12 -6.65 14.95 -21.55
C SER A 12 -5.53 14.37 -22.41
N ILE A 13 -5.50 13.04 -22.59
CA ILE A 13 -4.51 12.38 -23.46
C ILE A 13 -4.81 12.70 -24.93
N LEU A 14 -6.09 12.69 -25.32
CA LEU A 14 -6.51 13.06 -26.67
C LEU A 14 -6.27 14.55 -26.97
N LEU A 15 -6.34 15.43 -25.98
CA LEU A 15 -6.08 16.87 -26.13
C LEU A 15 -4.60 17.25 -26.01
N SER A 16 -3.77 16.42 -25.38
CA SER A 16 -2.31 16.63 -25.21
C SER A 16 -1.50 16.28 -26.47
N GLN A 17 -2.07 16.50 -27.65
CA GLN A 17 -1.45 16.19 -28.94
C GLN A 17 -0.38 17.21 -29.38
N SER A 18 -0.24 18.35 -28.70
CA SER A 18 0.64 19.41 -29.21
C SER A 18 2.12 19.26 -28.85
N ASN A 19 2.49 18.46 -27.84
CA ASN A 19 3.88 18.38 -27.33
C ASN A 19 4.32 17.00 -26.79
N ALA A 20 3.44 15.98 -26.81
CA ALA A 20 3.81 14.65 -26.34
C ALA A 20 4.58 13.91 -27.45
N ALA A 21 5.66 13.22 -27.08
CA ALA A 21 6.49 12.39 -27.98
C ALA A 21 5.63 11.65 -29.01
N GLU A 22 5.99 11.68 -30.29
CA GLU A 22 5.27 11.01 -31.38
C GLU A 22 5.11 9.50 -31.06
N ARG A 23 4.02 9.14 -30.37
CA ARG A 23 3.67 7.77 -30.05
C ARG A 23 2.63 7.33 -31.07
N SER A 24 2.84 6.14 -31.66
CA SER A 24 1.89 5.55 -32.60
C SER A 24 0.48 5.48 -31.99
N TYR A 25 -0.55 5.76 -32.80
CA TYR A 25 -1.95 5.65 -32.40
C TYR A 25 -2.30 4.28 -31.83
N LEU A 26 -1.63 3.22 -32.29
CA LEU A 26 -1.79 1.87 -31.74
C LEU A 26 -1.37 1.82 -30.28
N THR A 27 -0.22 2.42 -29.93
CA THR A 27 0.29 2.46 -28.55
C THR A 27 -0.66 3.25 -27.64
N ILE A 28 -1.20 4.36 -28.13
CA ILE A 28 -2.20 5.16 -27.40
C ILE A 28 -3.49 4.36 -27.19
N GLY A 29 -3.96 3.65 -28.23
CA GLY A 29 -5.12 2.77 -28.15
C GLY A 29 -4.95 1.63 -27.15
N LEU A 30 -3.83 0.89 -27.21
CA LEU A 30 -3.53 -0.19 -26.27
C LEU A 30 -3.45 0.32 -24.82
N PHE A 31 -2.79 1.46 -24.60
CA PHE A 31 -2.73 2.08 -23.28
C PHE A 31 -4.12 2.47 -22.76
N SER A 32 -4.96 3.06 -23.61
CA SER A 32 -6.32 3.44 -23.24
C SER A 32 -7.17 2.23 -22.84
N VAL A 33 -7.09 1.14 -23.60
CA VAL A 33 -7.77 -0.13 -23.26
C VAL A 33 -7.27 -0.68 -21.93
N HIS A 34 -5.95 -0.72 -21.72
CA HIS A 34 -5.34 -1.18 -20.46
C HIS A 34 -5.82 -0.36 -19.26
N MET A 35 -5.87 0.98 -19.39
CA MET A 35 -6.36 1.87 -18.34
C MET A 35 -7.84 1.63 -18.04
N LEU A 36 -8.67 1.43 -19.06
CA LEU A 36 -10.10 1.09 -18.87
C LEU A 36 -10.28 -0.22 -18.12
N ILE A 37 -9.46 -1.24 -18.39
CA ILE A 37 -9.48 -2.53 -17.68
C ILE A 37 -9.13 -2.33 -16.21
N LEU A 38 -8.00 -1.68 -15.89
CA LEU A 38 -7.59 -1.43 -14.51
C LEU A 38 -8.65 -0.66 -13.73
N GLN A 39 -9.24 0.33 -14.38
CA GLN A 39 -10.25 1.17 -13.78
C GLN A 39 -11.58 0.42 -13.55
N TYR A 40 -11.98 -0.45 -14.49
CA TYR A 40 -13.14 -1.33 -14.33
C TYR A 40 -12.95 -2.31 -13.16
N LEU A 41 -11.76 -2.91 -13.04
CA LEU A 41 -11.43 -3.79 -11.91
C LEU A 41 -11.52 -3.04 -10.57
N GLN A 42 -11.06 -1.79 -10.55
CA GLN A 42 -11.12 -0.96 -9.34
C GLN A 42 -12.56 -0.62 -8.95
N ASP A 43 -13.42 -0.29 -9.93
CA ASP A 43 -14.85 -0.05 -9.70
C ASP A 43 -15.53 -1.32 -9.16
N LEU A 44 -15.23 -2.49 -9.73
CA LEU A 44 -15.76 -3.77 -9.26
C LEU A 44 -15.41 -4.03 -7.78
N VAL A 45 -14.15 -3.82 -7.41
CA VAL A 45 -13.69 -3.95 -6.02
C VAL A 45 -14.41 -2.97 -5.09
N PHE A 46 -14.60 -1.72 -5.50
CA PHE A 46 -15.30 -0.73 -4.68
C PHE A 46 -16.81 -1.01 -4.55
N ARG A 47 -17.47 -1.50 -5.61
CA ARG A 47 -18.86 -1.95 -5.53
C ARG A 47 -19.03 -3.08 -4.54
N GLN A 48 -18.10 -4.03 -4.50
CA GLN A 48 -18.12 -5.10 -3.49
C GLN A 48 -17.98 -4.53 -2.07
N LEU A 49 -17.03 -3.62 -1.84
CA LEU A 49 -16.87 -2.97 -0.53
C LEU A 49 -18.10 -2.12 -0.14
N ALA A 50 -18.76 -1.47 -1.10
CA ALA A 50 -19.98 -0.71 -0.86
C ALA A 50 -21.17 -1.63 -0.56
N ALA A 51 -21.27 -2.79 -1.22
CA ALA A 51 -22.30 -3.79 -0.96
C ALA A 51 -22.25 -4.30 0.49
N LEU A 52 -21.04 -4.43 1.08
CA LEU A 52 -20.88 -4.78 2.50
C LEU A 52 -21.53 -3.75 3.44
N ARG A 53 -21.60 -2.47 3.04
CA ARG A 53 -22.27 -1.42 3.81
C ARG A 53 -23.78 -1.43 3.61
N SER A 54 -24.23 -1.83 2.42
CA SER A 54 -25.65 -1.86 2.05
C SER A 54 -26.39 -3.13 2.49
N GLY A 55 -25.69 -4.19 2.92
CA GLY A 55 -26.30 -5.42 3.47
C GLY A 55 -27.15 -5.22 4.73
N LYS A 56 -27.26 -3.99 5.22
CA LYS A 56 -28.17 -3.57 6.29
C LYS A 56 -29.54 -3.19 5.71
N ASN A 57 -30.42 -4.18 5.54
CA ASN A 57 -31.84 -4.06 5.93
C ASN A 57 -32.61 -5.34 5.60
N LYS A 58 -33.03 -6.07 6.65
CA LYS A 58 -34.43 -6.49 6.74
C LYS A 58 -34.90 -6.79 8.16
N ASN A 59 -34.07 -7.25 9.11
CA ASN A 59 -34.60 -7.73 10.41
C ASN A 59 -33.78 -7.35 11.68
N SER A 60 -33.25 -6.14 11.83
CA SER A 60 -32.61 -5.77 13.12
C SER A 60 -32.81 -4.31 13.48
N ASP A 61 -33.95 -4.05 14.11
CA ASP A 61 -34.34 -2.79 14.74
C ASP A 61 -33.72 -2.63 16.13
N ASN A 62 -32.44 -2.97 16.24
CA ASN A 62 -31.64 -2.70 17.42
C ASN A 62 -30.44 -1.88 16.99
N LEU A 63 -30.25 -0.76 17.67
CA LEU A 63 -29.18 0.22 17.50
C LEU A 63 -27.83 -0.38 17.97
N SER A 64 -27.43 -1.52 17.41
CA SER A 64 -26.28 -2.31 17.85
C SER A 64 -25.09 -2.09 16.91
N GLU A 65 -23.97 -1.64 17.49
CA GLU A 65 -22.56 -1.64 17.05
C GLU A 65 -22.27 -1.73 15.54
N LYS A 66 -21.39 -0.85 15.03
CA LYS A 66 -20.87 -0.93 13.65
C LYS A 66 -20.16 -2.28 13.42
N LYS A 67 -20.91 -3.29 12.99
CA LYS A 67 -20.41 -4.62 12.66
C LYS A 67 -19.76 -4.55 11.29
N TYR A 68 -18.44 -4.68 11.26
CA TYR A 68 -17.69 -4.80 10.02
C TYR A 68 -17.78 -6.24 9.49
N TYR A 69 -17.81 -6.39 8.17
CA TYR A 69 -17.82 -7.68 7.51
C TYR A 69 -16.62 -7.76 6.57
N PRO A 70 -15.88 -8.88 6.54
CA PRO A 70 -14.77 -9.03 5.61
C PRO A 70 -15.31 -9.29 4.18
N PRO A 71 -14.72 -8.67 3.14
CA PRO A 71 -15.12 -8.91 1.75
C PRO A 71 -14.76 -10.32 1.29
N GLU A 72 -15.66 -10.97 0.53
CA GLU A 72 -15.40 -12.29 -0.05
C GLU A 72 -15.67 -12.32 -1.56
N GLY A 73 -14.95 -13.21 -2.26
CA GLY A 73 -15.04 -13.39 -3.72
C GLY A 73 -14.17 -12.45 -4.56
N SER A 74 -14.13 -12.70 -5.86
CA SER A 74 -13.35 -11.93 -6.86
C SER A 74 -11.87 -11.75 -6.41
N MET A 75 -11.31 -10.56 -6.59
CA MET A 75 -9.93 -10.21 -6.21
C MET A 75 -9.66 -10.34 -4.71
N PHE A 76 -10.69 -10.26 -3.86
CA PHE A 76 -10.56 -10.46 -2.42
C PHE A 76 -10.31 -11.92 -2.02
N TYR A 77 -10.44 -12.87 -2.94
CA TYR A 77 -10.03 -14.25 -2.68
C TYR A 77 -8.51 -14.36 -2.50
N TRP A 78 -7.74 -13.56 -3.24
CA TRP A 78 -6.29 -13.65 -3.29
C TRP A 78 -5.60 -12.66 -2.36
N VAL A 79 -6.09 -11.42 -2.29
CA VAL A 79 -5.45 -10.31 -1.58
C VAL A 79 -6.44 -9.60 -0.68
N SER A 80 -6.01 -9.17 0.51
CA SER A 80 -6.90 -8.46 1.45
C SER A 80 -7.36 -7.10 0.94
N CYS A 81 -6.50 -6.35 0.25
CA CYS A 81 -6.81 -4.98 -0.20
C CYS A 81 -6.44 -4.75 -1.69
N PRO A 82 -7.16 -5.38 -2.64
CA PRO A 82 -6.84 -5.29 -4.07
C PRO A 82 -6.97 -3.87 -4.64
N HIS A 83 -7.82 -3.00 -4.09
CA HIS A 83 -8.00 -1.63 -4.56
C HIS A 83 -6.72 -0.79 -4.46
N TYR A 84 -5.93 -0.96 -3.40
CA TYR A 84 -4.66 -0.26 -3.25
C TYR A 84 -3.61 -0.72 -4.27
N ILE A 85 -3.61 -2.01 -4.61
CA ILE A 85 -2.73 -2.57 -5.64
C ILE A 85 -3.12 -2.06 -7.03
N LEU A 86 -4.41 -1.98 -7.32
CA LEU A 86 -4.92 -1.42 -8.57
C LEU A 86 -4.53 0.05 -8.72
N GLU A 87 -4.62 0.84 -7.65
CA GLU A 87 -4.18 2.23 -7.68
C GLU A 87 -2.68 2.37 -7.97
N ILE A 88 -1.83 1.57 -7.31
CA ILE A 88 -0.40 1.51 -7.64
C ILE A 88 -0.19 1.16 -9.12
N SER A 89 -0.94 0.18 -9.65
CA SER A 89 -0.84 -0.26 -11.05
C SER A 89 -1.23 0.84 -12.04
N ILE A 90 -2.27 1.62 -11.73
CA ILE A 90 -2.71 2.77 -12.54
C ILE A 90 -1.60 3.82 -12.61
N TYR A 91 -1.04 4.23 -11.47
CA TYR A 91 0.03 5.24 -11.45
C TYR A 91 1.31 4.75 -12.14
N LEU A 92 1.67 3.47 -11.95
CA LEU A 92 2.83 2.87 -12.62
C LEU A 92 2.62 2.82 -14.14
N SER A 93 1.43 2.45 -14.60
CA SER A 93 1.07 2.45 -16.02
C SER A 93 1.17 3.87 -16.61
N CYS A 94 0.66 4.89 -15.89
CA CYS A 94 0.81 6.29 -16.29
C CYS A 94 2.28 6.72 -16.37
N GLN A 95 3.13 6.36 -15.41
CA GLN A 95 4.55 6.70 -15.46
C GLN A 95 5.21 6.09 -16.71
N LEU A 96 5.03 4.79 -16.96
CA LEU A 96 5.59 4.12 -18.13
C LEU A 96 5.07 4.72 -19.45
N PHE A 97 3.79 5.12 -19.47
CA PHE A 97 3.20 5.76 -20.63
C PHE A 97 3.64 7.21 -20.84
N ILE A 98 3.97 7.96 -19.79
CA ILE A 98 4.53 9.31 -19.96
C ILE A 98 6.00 9.18 -20.37
N THR A 99 6.83 8.57 -19.51
CA THR A 99 8.23 8.32 -19.76
C THR A 99 8.81 7.36 -18.71
N PRO A 100 9.70 6.42 -19.08
CA PRO A 100 10.43 5.62 -18.10
C PRO A 100 11.44 6.44 -17.30
N LYS A 101 11.75 7.67 -17.72
CA LYS A 101 12.69 8.56 -17.04
C LYS A 101 12.10 9.11 -15.74
N TRP A 102 12.99 9.44 -14.81
CA TRP A 102 12.60 10.13 -13.59
C TRP A 102 12.14 11.55 -13.91
N ILE A 103 10.88 11.86 -13.60
CA ILE A 103 10.24 13.16 -13.82
C ILE A 103 9.49 13.59 -12.55
N PRO A 104 8.95 14.82 -12.44
CA PRO A 104 8.15 15.22 -11.29
C PRO A 104 6.98 14.26 -10.98
N PHE A 105 6.37 13.65 -12.01
CA PHE A 105 5.35 12.61 -11.82
C PHE A 105 5.88 11.36 -11.08
N SER A 106 7.16 11.04 -11.20
CA SER A 106 7.80 9.92 -10.49
C SER A 106 7.83 10.13 -8.99
N HIS A 107 7.93 11.39 -8.51
CA HIS A 107 7.77 11.69 -7.09
C HIS A 107 6.34 11.42 -6.60
N ILE A 108 5.34 11.72 -7.43
CA ILE A 108 3.92 11.42 -7.12
C ILE A 108 3.70 9.90 -7.09
N LEU A 109 4.25 9.17 -8.07
CA LEU A 109 4.21 7.70 -8.08
C LEU A 109 4.87 7.12 -6.83
N PHE A 110 6.09 7.57 -6.49
CA PHE A 110 6.81 7.09 -5.31
C PHE A 110 6.02 7.36 -4.02
N PHE A 111 5.50 8.57 -3.86
CA PHE A 111 4.64 8.92 -2.74
C PHE A 111 3.40 8.03 -2.66
N THR A 112 2.73 7.81 -3.80
CA THR A 112 1.53 6.97 -3.89
C THR A 112 1.83 5.52 -3.52
N ILE A 113 2.95 4.96 -4.01
CA ILE A 113 3.39 3.61 -3.64
C ILE A 113 3.61 3.52 -2.13
N CYS A 114 4.39 4.43 -1.54
CA CYS A 114 4.65 4.43 -0.11
C CYS A 114 3.36 4.56 0.72
N ASN A 115 2.47 5.47 0.32
CA ASN A 115 1.19 5.69 1.00
C ASN A 115 0.31 4.44 0.93
N GLN A 116 0.15 3.84 -0.26
CA GLN A 116 -0.70 2.67 -0.43
C GLN A 116 -0.12 1.42 0.21
N LEU A 117 1.21 1.25 0.22
CA LEU A 117 1.84 0.17 0.99
C LEU A 117 1.59 0.30 2.49
N CYS A 118 1.66 1.52 3.03
CA CYS A 118 1.32 1.78 4.44
C CYS A 118 -0.16 1.45 4.73
N CYS A 119 -1.08 1.92 3.86
CA CYS A 119 -2.49 1.61 3.99
C CYS A 119 -2.80 0.11 3.90
N ILE A 120 -2.14 -0.61 2.98
CA ILE A 120 -2.26 -2.07 2.87
C ILE A 120 -1.82 -2.73 4.17
N TRP A 121 -0.68 -2.33 4.72
CA TRP A 121 -0.15 -2.90 5.96
C TRP A 121 -1.09 -2.68 7.15
N LEU A 122 -1.55 -1.43 7.35
CA LEU A 122 -2.47 -1.07 8.42
C LEU A 122 -3.79 -1.84 8.31
N ASN A 123 -4.39 -1.87 7.12
CA ASN A 123 -5.66 -2.56 6.91
C ASN A 123 -5.52 -4.08 7.04
N HIS A 124 -4.47 -4.68 6.48
CA HIS A 124 -4.24 -6.12 6.63
C HIS A 124 -4.02 -6.51 8.09
N ASN A 125 -3.28 -5.71 8.85
CA ASN A 125 -3.09 -5.95 10.29
C ASN A 125 -4.40 -5.78 11.06
N TRP A 126 -5.22 -4.79 10.72
CA TRP A 126 -6.56 -4.65 11.28
C TRP A 126 -7.44 -5.88 10.98
N TYR A 127 -7.46 -6.38 9.74
CA TYR A 127 -8.18 -7.61 9.39
C TYR A 127 -7.64 -8.84 10.13
N LYS A 128 -6.33 -8.93 10.34
CA LYS A 128 -5.72 -10.04 11.10
C LYS A 128 -6.17 -10.05 12.56
N ASN A 129 -6.36 -8.88 13.16
CA ASN A 129 -6.79 -8.75 14.55
C ASN A 129 -8.30 -8.99 14.73
N ASN A 130 -9.12 -8.59 13.76
CA ASN A 130 -10.59 -8.71 13.84
C ASN A 130 -11.14 -10.00 13.22
N PHE A 131 -10.48 -10.53 12.17
CA PHE A 131 -10.91 -11.69 11.38
C PHE A 131 -9.73 -12.62 11.03
N PRO A 132 -9.10 -13.26 12.04
CA PRO A 132 -7.86 -14.02 11.85
C PRO A 132 -7.99 -15.17 10.85
N GLU A 133 -9.10 -15.92 10.89
CA GLU A 133 -9.35 -17.02 9.94
C GLU A 133 -9.47 -16.52 8.50
N TRP A 134 -10.14 -15.39 8.29
CA TRP A 134 -10.31 -14.79 6.97
C TRP A 134 -8.98 -14.23 6.44
N ALA A 135 -8.22 -13.52 7.27
CA ALA A 135 -6.94 -12.92 6.89
C ALA A 135 -5.86 -13.97 6.57
N SER A 136 -5.88 -15.11 7.29
CA SER A 136 -4.88 -16.19 7.11
C SER A 136 -4.86 -16.80 5.70
N LYS A 137 -5.98 -16.74 4.98
CA LYS A 137 -6.14 -17.33 3.64
C LYS A 137 -5.69 -16.39 2.51
N ARG A 138 -5.27 -15.17 2.82
CA ARG A 138 -5.07 -14.08 1.84
C ARG A 138 -3.70 -13.46 1.97
N ALA A 139 -3.13 -13.06 0.83
CA ALA A 139 -1.88 -12.32 0.80
C ALA A 139 -2.08 -10.85 1.14
N MET A 140 -1.04 -10.22 1.69
CA MET A 140 -1.02 -8.78 1.96
C MET A 140 -0.78 -7.96 0.67
N LEU A 141 0.14 -8.39 -0.19
CA LEU A 141 0.56 -7.63 -1.38
C LEU A 141 0.73 -8.48 -2.65
N ILE A 142 1.45 -9.60 -2.56
CA ILE A 142 1.69 -10.51 -3.68
C ILE A 142 1.20 -11.90 -3.26
N PRO A 143 0.39 -12.61 -4.07
CA PRO A 143 0.01 -13.99 -3.83
C PRO A 143 1.21 -14.91 -4.12
N TYR A 144 2.27 -14.75 -3.35
CA TYR A 144 3.28 -15.78 -3.21
C TYR A 144 3.12 -16.31 -1.79
N GLN A 145 2.98 -17.62 -1.66
CA GLN A 145 2.82 -18.33 -0.39
C GLN A 145 4.01 -18.02 0.54
N HIS A 146 4.01 -16.86 1.21
CA HIS A 146 4.92 -16.64 2.30
C HIS A 146 4.28 -17.24 3.54
N ARG A 147 4.58 -18.53 3.71
CA ARG A 147 4.60 -19.23 5.00
C ARG A 147 4.95 -18.20 6.09
N SER A 148 4.06 -18.08 7.07
CA SER A 148 4.19 -17.23 8.25
C SER A 148 5.64 -16.96 8.62
N VAL A 149 6.05 -15.69 8.68
CA VAL A 149 7.27 -15.27 9.40
C VAL A 149 6.98 -15.44 10.90
N LYS A 150 6.88 -16.71 11.33
CA LYS A 150 6.83 -17.14 12.72
C LYS A 150 8.14 -17.85 13.11
N GLN A 151 9.23 -17.59 12.40
CA GLN A 151 10.52 -18.16 12.72
C GLN A 151 11.66 -17.15 12.48
N ILE A 152 11.64 -16.06 13.25
CA ILE A 152 12.86 -15.34 13.61
C ILE A 152 13.00 -15.50 15.12
N GLN A 153 13.60 -16.62 15.54
CA GLN A 153 13.86 -16.98 16.94
C GLN A 153 14.77 -15.95 17.67
N HIS A 154 15.30 -14.97 16.94
CA HIS A 154 16.23 -13.96 17.44
C HIS A 154 15.55 -12.69 18.01
N VAL A 155 14.28 -12.40 17.67
CA VAL A 155 13.61 -11.18 18.20
C VAL A 155 13.17 -11.34 19.66
N ASP A 156 12.94 -12.58 20.12
CA ASP A 156 12.56 -12.85 21.50
C ASP A 156 13.72 -12.73 22.49
N TYR A 157 14.97 -12.75 22.01
CA TYR A 157 16.14 -12.65 22.90
C TYR A 157 16.28 -11.24 23.48
N ILE A 158 15.99 -10.21 22.68
CA ILE A 158 16.05 -8.81 23.12
C ILE A 158 14.91 -8.51 24.11
N SER A 159 13.74 -9.14 23.94
CA SER A 159 12.60 -8.96 24.85
C SER A 159 12.83 -9.59 26.23
N ARG A 160 13.56 -10.71 26.33
CA ARG A 160 13.82 -11.35 27.64
C ARG A 160 14.96 -10.70 28.40
N GLN A 161 15.97 -10.18 27.70
CA GLN A 161 17.13 -9.57 28.36
C GLN A 161 16.82 -8.23 29.03
N SER A 162 15.73 -7.56 28.62
CA SER A 162 15.25 -6.32 29.25
C SER A 162 14.49 -6.53 30.57
N LEU A 163 14.09 -7.76 30.92
CA LEU A 163 13.19 -8.03 32.05
C LEU A 163 13.88 -8.63 33.28
N GLN A 164 15.21 -8.71 33.27
CA GLN A 164 15.97 -9.36 34.34
C GLN A 164 17.07 -8.44 34.85
N ASP A 165 16.68 -7.29 35.40
CA ASP A 165 17.44 -6.64 36.48
C ASP A 165 16.58 -5.61 37.25
N ARG A 166 16.38 -5.93 38.55
CA ARG A 166 16.09 -5.05 39.71
C ARG A 166 14.66 -4.57 40.04
N PRO A 167 14.42 -4.31 41.36
CA PRO A 167 13.09 -4.36 41.95
C PRO A 167 12.34 -3.02 41.91
N ILE A 168 11.04 -3.17 42.14
CA ILE A 168 9.95 -2.21 42.24
C ILE A 168 10.34 -0.92 42.99
N ASN A 169 10.23 0.22 42.30
CA ASN A 169 9.79 1.47 42.91
C ASN A 169 8.90 2.24 41.93
N THR A 170 7.62 2.31 42.27
CA THR A 170 6.56 2.99 41.51
C THR A 170 6.52 4.46 41.91
N SER A 171 7.19 5.35 41.17
CA SER A 171 6.89 6.79 41.24
C SER A 171 7.32 7.67 40.06
N ASP A 172 8.08 7.20 39.07
CA ASP A 172 8.48 8.04 37.93
C ASP A 172 8.30 7.32 36.58
N CYS A 173 7.07 7.28 36.08
CA CYS A 173 6.74 6.72 34.76
C CYS A 173 6.30 7.80 33.75
N LEU A 174 7.10 8.85 33.65
CA LEU A 174 7.08 9.78 32.51
C LEU A 174 8.51 10.26 32.29
N LEU A 175 9.24 9.60 31.38
CA LEU A 175 10.29 10.21 30.55
C LEU A 175 10.84 9.12 29.61
N VAL A 176 10.47 9.23 28.33
CA VAL A 176 11.09 8.46 27.24
C VAL A 176 12.59 8.77 27.25
N GLN A 177 13.42 7.80 27.65
CA GLN A 177 14.87 7.94 27.51
C GLN A 177 15.23 7.90 26.01
N PRO A 178 15.93 8.92 25.48
CA PRO A 178 16.52 8.83 24.16
C PRO A 178 17.66 7.81 24.19
N LEU A 179 17.69 6.88 23.21
CA LEU A 179 18.80 5.94 23.03
C LEU A 179 20.15 6.68 23.05
N PRO A 180 21.21 6.09 23.62
CA PRO A 180 22.55 6.67 23.65
C PRO A 180 23.22 6.46 22.28
N LEU A 181 22.65 7.05 21.24
CA LEU A 181 23.22 7.08 19.90
C LEU A 181 23.75 8.48 19.63
N ARG A 182 25.07 8.59 19.50
CA ARG A 182 25.70 9.85 19.10
C ARG A 182 25.19 10.21 17.71
N ARG A 183 24.52 11.36 17.59
CA ARG A 183 24.05 11.92 16.31
C ARG A 183 25.09 11.84 15.17
N PRO A 184 26.39 12.13 15.37
CA PRO A 184 27.37 12.01 14.29
C PRO A 184 27.56 10.58 13.78
N ASP A 185 27.42 9.57 14.64
CA ASP A 185 27.57 8.17 14.25
C ASP A 185 26.36 7.71 13.42
N LEU A 186 25.15 8.13 13.81
CA LEU A 186 23.94 7.85 13.03
C LEU A 186 23.97 8.51 11.64
N VAL A 187 24.44 9.76 11.56
CA VAL A 187 24.60 10.48 10.28
C VAL A 187 25.66 9.82 9.40
N ARG A 188 26.76 9.33 9.99
CA ARG A 188 27.81 8.60 9.27
C ARG A 188 27.29 7.28 8.67
N GLU A 189 26.58 6.48 9.46
CA GLU A 189 26.01 5.21 8.99
C GLU A 189 24.93 5.42 7.93
N THR A 190 24.08 6.43 8.12
CA THR A 190 23.04 6.81 7.14
C THR A 190 23.70 7.24 5.83
N ARG A 191 24.74 8.07 5.87
CA ARG A 191 25.46 8.54 4.68
C ARG A 191 26.16 7.38 3.94
N ARG A 192 26.68 6.38 4.67
CA ARG A 192 27.31 5.20 4.06
C ARG A 192 26.30 4.34 3.30
N TYR A 193 25.12 4.13 3.87
CA TYR A 193 24.03 3.39 3.22
C TYR A 193 23.52 4.11 1.96
N PHE A 194 23.27 5.41 2.04
CA PHE A 194 22.77 6.17 0.89
C PHE A 194 23.85 6.45 -0.16
N GLY A 195 25.12 6.52 0.22
CA GLY A 195 26.23 6.71 -0.72
C GLY A 195 26.39 5.56 -1.71
N CYS A 196 26.20 4.32 -1.26
CA CYS A 196 26.22 3.14 -2.14
C CYS A 196 25.04 3.16 -3.13
N ILE A 197 23.87 3.60 -2.68
CA ILE A 197 22.66 3.70 -3.51
C ILE A 197 22.84 4.81 -4.57
N PHE A 198 23.34 5.98 -4.19
CA PHE A 198 23.58 7.09 -5.13
C PHE A 198 24.68 6.76 -6.15
N SER A 199 25.72 6.04 -5.75
CA SER A 199 26.80 5.62 -6.66
C SER A 199 26.34 4.58 -7.68
N ALA A 200 25.36 3.75 -7.33
CA ALA A 200 24.74 2.80 -8.26
C ALA A 200 23.80 3.50 -9.27
N ILE A 201 23.17 4.61 -8.87
CA ILE A 201 22.26 5.40 -9.72
C ILE A 201 23.04 6.25 -10.75
N GLN A 202 24.27 6.67 -10.45
CA GLN A 202 25.08 7.49 -11.37
C GLN A 202 25.82 6.69 -12.47
N LYS A 203 25.85 5.36 -12.39
CA LYS A 203 26.58 4.49 -13.34
C LYS A 203 25.69 3.62 -14.24
N GLY A 204 24.37 3.80 -14.20
CA GLY A 204 23.41 3.18 -15.12
C GLY A 204 22.66 4.22 -15.93
#